data_AF-A0A7X2MM15-F1
#
_entry.id   AF-A0A7X2MM15-F1
#
_cell.length_a   1.000
_cell.length_b   1.000
_cell.length_c   1.000
_cell.angle_alpha   90.00
_cell.angle_beta   90.00
_cell.angle_gamma   90.00
#
_symmetry.space_group_name_H-M   'P 1'
#
loop_
_entity.id
_entity.type
_entity.pdbx_description
1 polymer ?
#
loop_
_entity_poly.entity_id
_entity_poly.type
_entity_poly.pdbx_seq_one_letter_code
_entity_poly.pdbx_strand_id
1 'polypeptide(L)' 'MKTPRLPIALQQAVMRSLRQSLERANQALKTRYPEPKLLYQQRGTAAGTAWLASWEIRI' A
#
# COMPACT_ATOMS: atom_id res chain seq x y z
N MET A 1 20.92 6.79 -11.68
CA MET A 1 19.88 7.79 -12.01
C MET A 1 19.29 8.30 -10.71
N LYS A 2 19.20 9.62 -10.47
CA LYS A 2 18.55 10.14 -9.26
C LYS A 2 17.05 9.84 -9.39
N THR A 3 16.52 8.95 -8.56
CA THR A 3 15.08 8.72 -8.49
C THR A 3 14.41 10.04 -8.12
N PRO A 4 13.51 10.59 -8.96
CA PRO A 4 12.84 11.84 -8.64
C PRO A 4 12.09 11.65 -7.32
N ARG A 5 12.35 12.53 -6.35
CA ARG A 5 11.70 12.47 -5.04
C ARG A 5 10.23 12.82 -5.23
N LEU A 6 9.35 11.87 -4.98
CA LEU A 6 7.92 12.10 -5.04
C LEU A 6 7.52 13.10 -3.94
N PRO A 7 6.64 14.07 -4.23
CA PRO A 7 6.07 14.92 -3.18
C PRO A 7 5.38 14.06 -2.11
N ILE A 8 5.64 14.37 -0.83
CA ILE A 8 5.05 13.64 0.30
C ILE A 8 3.52 13.64 0.25
N ALA A 9 2.91 14.71 -0.27
CA ALA A 9 1.46 14.79 -0.44
C ALA A 9 0.92 13.68 -1.35
N LEU A 10 1.63 13.35 -2.43
CA LEU A 10 1.24 12.29 -3.35
C LEU A 10 1.42 10.91 -2.70
N GLN A 11 2.52 10.70 -1.98
CA GLN A 11 2.70 9.50 -1.17
C GLN A 11 1.56 9.31 -0.17
N GLN A 12 1.17 10.36 0.56
CA GLN A 12 0.05 10.30 1.52
C GLN A 12 -1.29 10.02 0.83
N ALA A 13 -1.53 10.58 -0.36
CA ALA A 13 -2.73 10.32 -1.14
C ALA A 13 -2.83 8.83 -1.56
N VAL A 14 -1.71 8.25 -2.03
CA VAL A 14 -1.64 6.82 -2.37
C VAL A 14 -1.93 5.96 -1.15
N MET A 15 -1.27 6.23 -0.03
CA MET A 15 -1.45 5.47 1.21
C MET A 15 -2.89 5.52 1.74
N ARG A 16 -3.56 6.68 1.63
CA ARG A 16 -4.97 6.84 2.00
C ARG A 16 -5.89 6.03 1.08
N SER A 17 -5.68 6.13 -0.23
CA SER A 17 -6.48 5.41 -1.23
C SER A 17 -6.37 3.90 -1.07
N LEU A 18 -5.16 3.39 -0.77
CA LEU A 18 -4.95 1.98 -0.50
C LEU A 18 -5.75 1.52 0.72
N ARG A 19 -5.69 2.24 1.85
CA ARG A 19 -6.48 1.90 3.05
C ARG A 19 -7.98 1.85 2.78
N GLN A 20 -8.51 2.83 2.04
CA GLN A 20 -9.92 2.84 1.66
C GLN A 20 -10.29 1.63 0.80
N SER A 21 -9.40 1.21 -0.09
CA SER A 21 -9.62 0.05 -0.95
C SER A 21 -9.55 -1.26 -0.17
N LEU A 22 -8.66 -1.36 0.82
CA LEU A 22 -8.59 -2.50 1.73
C LEU A 22 -9.86 -2.65 2.57
N GLU A 23 -10.41 -1.53 3.05
CA GLU A 23 -11.68 -1.55 3.79
C GLU A 23 -12.85 -2.00 2.90
N ARG A 24 -12.92 -1.51 1.65
CA ARG A 24 -13.89 -2.01 0.67
C ARG A 24 -13.71 -3.50 0.38
N ALA A 25 -12.47 -4.00 0.33
CA ALA A 25 -12.19 -5.42 0.15
C ALA A 25 -12.66 -6.25 1.35
N ASN A 26 -12.44 -5.79 2.58
CA ASN A 26 -13.00 -6.42 3.79
C ASN A 26 -14.53 -6.54 3.70
N GLN A 27 -15.21 -5.45 3.31
CA GLN A 27 -16.67 -5.43 3.13
C GLN A 27 -17.12 -6.42 2.06
N ALA A 28 -16.47 -6.44 0.90
CA ALA A 28 -16.80 -7.35 -0.20
C ALA A 28 -16.58 -8.83 0.17
N LEU A 29 -15.53 -9.11 0.93
CA LEU A 29 -15.19 -10.46 1.41
C LEU A 29 -15.97 -10.86 2.67
N LYS A 30 -16.80 -9.96 3.21
CA LYS A 30 -17.59 -10.14 4.44
C LYS A 30 -16.74 -10.64 5.61
N THR A 31 -15.49 -10.15 5.67
CA THR A 31 -14.55 -10.52 6.72
C THR A 31 -13.75 -9.31 7.15
N ARG A 32 -13.09 -9.40 8.31
CA ARG A 32 -12.31 -8.31 8.86
C ARG A 32 -10.86 -8.74 9.01
N TYR A 33 -10.09 -8.57 7.94
CA TYR A 33 -8.65 -8.74 8.04
C TYR A 33 -8.04 -7.58 8.84
N PRO A 34 -6.99 -7.83 9.66
CA PRO A 34 -6.27 -6.76 10.32
C PRO A 34 -5.63 -5.82 9.29
N GLU A 35 -5.46 -4.56 9.62
CA GLU A 35 -4.82 -3.61 8.70
C GLU A 35 -3.35 -4.03 8.47
N PRO A 36 -2.93 -4.25 7.21
CA PRO A 36 -1.55 -4.59 6.91
C PRO A 36 -0.64 -3.37 7.09
N LYS A 37 0.62 -3.63 7.41
CA LYS A 37 1.62 -2.58 7.48
C LYS A 37 1.96 -2.11 6.07
N LEU A 38 1.71 -0.82 5.81
CA LEU A 38 1.94 -0.20 4.52
C LEU A 38 3.32 0.47 4.49
N LEU A 39 4.13 0.11 3.50
CA LEU A 39 5.47 0.67 3.28
C LEU A 39 5.54 1.29 1.89
N TYR A 40 5.98 2.54 1.80
CA TYR A 40 6.25 3.17 0.52
C TYR A 40 7.73 3.04 0.18
N GLN A 41 8.03 2.27 -0.86
CA GLN A 41 9.34 1.97 -1.37
C GLN A 41 9.33 2.04 -2.90
N GLN A 42 9.72 3.19 -3.45
CA GLN A 42 9.90 3.40 -4.88
C GLN A 42 11.17 2.69 -5.39
N ARG A 43 11.19 1.36 -5.34
CA ARG A 43 12.31 0.52 -5.81
C ARG A 43 11.79 -0.62 -6.67
N GLY A 44 12.41 -0.80 -7.84
CA GLY A 44 12.08 -1.88 -8.77
C GLY A 44 11.06 -1.45 -9.83
N THR A 45 10.49 -2.45 -10.52
CA THR A 45 9.58 -2.29 -11.66
C THR A 45 8.11 -2.55 -11.29
N ALA A 46 7.84 -3.09 -10.12
CA ALA A 46 6.49 -3.35 -9.63
C ALA A 46 5.88 -2.09 -9.01
N ALA A 47 4.58 -1.87 -9.24
CA ALA A 47 3.81 -0.81 -8.58
C ALA A 47 3.48 -1.12 -7.11
N GLY A 48 3.65 -2.39 -6.70
CA GLY A 48 3.53 -2.83 -5.33
C GLY A 48 3.64 -4.35 -5.20
N THR A 49 3.91 -4.83 -3.98
CA THR A 49 4.03 -6.24 -3.62
C THR A 49 3.37 -6.50 -2.27
N ALA A 50 2.73 -7.65 -2.12
CA ALA A 50 2.18 -8.11 -0.84
C ALA A 50 3.10 -9.16 -0.23
N TRP A 51 3.45 -9.00 1.04
CA TRP A 51 4.26 -9.96 1.79
C TRP A 51 3.44 -10.54 2.93
N LEU A 52 2.83 -11.71 2.66
CA LEU A 52 1.89 -12.36 3.57
C LEU A 52 2.51 -12.73 4.92
N ALA A 53 3.76 -13.21 4.92
CA ALA A 53 4.45 -13.69 6.13
C ALA A 53 4.55 -12.61 7.23
N SER A 54 4.71 -11.35 6.84
CA SER A 54 4.81 -10.21 7.76
C SER A 54 3.56 -9.33 7.74
N TRP A 55 2.52 -9.74 6.99
CA TRP A 55 1.30 -8.96 6.78
C TRP A 55 1.59 -7.52 6.29
N GLU A 56 2.46 -7.41 5.28
CA GLU A 56 2.91 -6.12 4.73
C GLU A 56 2.45 -5.92 3.28
N ILE A 57 2.18 -4.66 2.92
CA ILE A 57 2.06 -4.24 1.52
C ILE A 57 3.11 -3.17 1.27
N ARG A 58 3.94 -3.38 0.25
CA ARG A 58 5.00 -2.48 -0.18
C ARG A 58 4.59 -1.86 -1.50
N ILE A 59 4.59 -0.54 -1.58
CA ILE A 59 4.22 0.24 -2.77
C ILE A 59 5.47 0.86 -3.35
#